data_AF-A0A1F7YR38-F1
#
_entry.id   AF-A0A1F7YR38-F1
#
_cell.length_a   1.000
_cell.length_b   1.000
_cell.length_c   1.000
_cell.angle_alpha   90.00
_cell.angle_beta   90.00
_cell.angle_gamma   90.00
#
_symmetry.space_group_name_H-M   'P 1'
#
loop_
_entity.id
_entity.type
_entity.pdbx_description
1 polymer ?
#
loop_
_entity_poly.entity_id
_entity_poly.type
_entity_poly.pdbx_seq_one_letter_code
_entity_poly.pdbx_strand_id
1 'polypeptide(L)'
;MIINPDETNTAPKQLSEFERIQNKLSELPIKKEETRAQIARYFVVGYFTLSVFVFVFVFIYNLILLSIGKDTFTIELIQTFTAVSGALSGLLGFVLGYYFKSKEE
;
A
#
# COMPACT_ATOMS: atom_id res chain seq x y z
N MET A 1 57.76 22.08 -25.56
CA MET A 1 56.99 21.51 -24.45
C MET A 1 55.53 21.56 -24.87
N ILE A 2 55.00 20.48 -25.44
CA ILE A 2 53.64 20.43 -25.96
C ILE A 2 52.73 20.15 -24.76
N ILE A 3 51.98 21.15 -24.32
CA ILE A 3 50.95 21.00 -23.29
C ILE A 3 49.73 20.45 -24.03
N ASN A 4 49.40 19.19 -23.76
CA ASN A 4 48.28 18.49 -24.37
C ASN A 4 46.96 19.09 -23.82
N PRO A 5 46.08 19.67 -24.64
CA PRO A 5 44.91 20.42 -24.15
C PRO A 5 43.74 19.55 -23.64
N ASP A 6 43.89 18.23 -23.56
CA ASP A 6 42.78 17.28 -23.32
C ASP A 6 42.43 17.05 -21.83
N GLU A 7 43.24 17.52 -20.88
CA GLU A 7 43.01 17.22 -19.44
C GLU A 7 42.00 18.15 -18.73
N THR A 8 41.57 19.25 -19.35
CA THR A 8 40.70 20.24 -18.67
C THR A 8 39.20 20.02 -18.87
N ASN A 9 38.79 19.16 -19.81
CA ASN A 9 37.37 18.91 -20.15
C ASN A 9 36.76 17.74 -19.36
N THR A 10 37.59 16.89 -18.75
CA THR A 10 37.14 15.65 -18.11
C THR A 10 36.71 15.85 -16.65
N ALA A 11 37.35 16.76 -15.93
CA ALA A 11 37.06 17.06 -14.52
C ALA A 11 35.63 17.61 -14.25
N PRO A 12 35.09 18.60 -15.01
CA PRO A 12 33.74 19.11 -14.75
C PRO A 12 32.64 18.11 -15.12
N LYS A 13 32.90 17.26 -16.12
CA LYS A 13 31.95 16.24 -16.58
C LYS A 13 31.78 15.12 -15.56
N GLN A 14 32.89 14.65 -15.00
CA GLN A 14 32.90 13.64 -13.93
C GLN A 14 32.18 14.16 -12.68
N LEU A 15 32.47 15.39 -12.24
CA LEU A 15 31.79 16.00 -11.08
C LEU A 15 30.26 16.05 -11.27
N SER A 16 29.81 16.40 -12.49
CA SER A 16 28.38 16.44 -12.82
C SER A 16 27.72 15.06 -12.86
N GLU A 17 28.45 14.00 -13.25
CA GLU A 17 27.94 12.63 -13.20
C GLU A 17 27.90 12.09 -11.77
N PHE A 18 28.90 12.38 -10.94
CA PHE A 18 28.88 12.02 -9.51
C PHE A 18 27.71 12.68 -8.78
N GLU A 19 27.44 13.96 -9.03
CA GLU A 19 26.32 14.69 -8.42
C GLU A 19 24.95 14.17 -8.87
N ARG A 20 24.83 13.75 -10.15
CA ARG A 20 23.64 13.06 -10.68
C ARG A 20 23.43 11.68 -10.08
N ILE A 21 24.50 10.91 -9.91
CA ILE A 21 24.47 9.58 -9.29
C ILE A 21 24.10 9.71 -7.82
N GLN A 22 24.67 10.70 -7.11
CA GLN A 22 24.38 10.96 -5.70
C GLN A 22 22.93 11.42 -5.49
N ASN A 23 22.41 12.31 -6.34
CA ASN A 23 21.00 12.69 -6.31
C ASN A 23 20.08 11.49 -6.59
N LYS A 24 20.37 10.68 -7.62
CA LYS A 24 19.61 9.43 -7.87
C LYS A 24 19.68 8.44 -6.70
N LEU A 25 20.83 8.30 -6.05
CA LEU A 25 20.97 7.42 -4.88
C LEU A 25 20.20 7.94 -3.67
N SER A 26 20.12 9.26 -3.50
CA SER A 26 19.35 9.88 -2.41
C SER A 26 17.83 9.80 -2.64
N GLU A 27 17.37 9.80 -3.90
CA GLU A 27 15.95 9.68 -4.25
C GLU A 27 15.43 8.23 -4.18
N LEU A 28 16.29 7.23 -4.37
CA LEU A 28 15.92 5.81 -4.31
C LEU A 28 15.32 5.34 -2.96
N PRO A 29 15.89 5.67 -1.79
CA PRO A 29 15.31 5.31 -0.49
C PRO A 29 13.99 6.04 -0.23
N ILE A 30 13.91 7.33 -0.56
CA ILE A 30 12.70 8.17 -0.38
C ILE A 30 11.52 7.59 -1.18
N LYS A 31 11.77 7.21 -2.44
CA LYS A 31 10.74 6.62 -3.31
C LYS A 31 10.26 5.24 -2.83
N LYS A 32 11.13 4.48 -2.15
CA LYS A 32 10.77 3.19 -1.54
C LYS A 32 9.89 3.38 -0.30
N GLU A 33 10.18 4.37 0.54
CA GLU A 33 9.31 4.73 1.67
C GLU A 33 7.91 5.16 1.22
N GLU A 34 7.82 6.06 0.22
CA GLU A 34 6.53 6.51 -0.30
C GLU A 34 5.68 5.38 -0.86
N THR A 35 6.31 4.45 -1.59
CA THR A 35 5.61 3.28 -2.16
C THR A 35 5.05 2.37 -1.05
N ARG A 36 5.82 2.14 0.02
CA ARG A 36 5.38 1.34 1.17
C ARG A 36 4.24 2.00 1.93
N ALA A 37 4.34 3.31 2.15
CA ALA A 37 3.29 4.09 2.79
C ALA A 37 1.99 4.09 1.99
N GLN A 38 2.08 4.16 0.66
CA GLN A 38 0.92 4.01 -0.21
C GLN A 38 0.27 2.64 -0.08
N ILE A 39 1.05 1.55 -0.10
CA ILE A 39 0.51 0.18 0.04
C ILE A 39 -0.24 0.02 1.37
N ALA A 40 0.34 0.50 2.47
CA ALA A 40 -0.32 0.45 3.78
C ALA A 40 -1.63 1.24 3.79
N ARG A 41 -1.63 2.44 3.20
CA ARG A 41 -2.84 3.26 3.07
C ARG A 41 -3.93 2.57 2.24
N TYR A 42 -3.58 1.97 1.09
CA TYR A 42 -4.53 1.23 0.27
C TYR A 42 -5.11 0.03 1.01
N PHE A 43 -4.31 -0.68 1.81
CA PHE A 43 -4.78 -1.80 2.62
C PHE A 43 -5.80 -1.36 3.67
N VAL A 44 -5.53 -0.26 4.38
CA VAL A 44 -6.45 0.28 5.40
C VAL A 44 -7.75 0.74 4.74
N VAL A 45 -7.67 1.52 3.65
CA VAL A 45 -8.85 1.97 2.90
C VAL A 45 -9.64 0.78 2.35
N GLY A 46 -8.95 -0.22 1.80
CA GLY A 46 -9.54 -1.45 1.28
C GLY A 46 -10.26 -2.24 2.36
N TYR A 47 -9.69 -2.35 3.57
CA TYR A 47 -10.33 -3.00 4.70
C TYR A 47 -11.66 -2.33 5.06
N PHE A 48 -11.65 -1.01 5.31
CA PHE A 48 -12.88 -0.29 5.66
C PHE A 48 -13.93 -0.33 4.55
N THR A 49 -13.49 -0.21 3.29
CA THR A 49 -14.39 -0.30 2.13
C THR A 49 -15.03 -1.69 2.04
N LEU A 50 -14.24 -2.75 2.22
CA LEU A 50 -14.73 -4.13 2.20
C LEU A 50 -15.67 -4.41 3.39
N SER A 51 -15.36 -3.90 4.58
CA SER A 51 -16.24 -4.01 5.75
C SER A 51 -17.61 -3.38 5.51
N VAL A 52 -17.65 -2.16 4.94
CA VAL A 52 -18.91 -1.49 4.58
C VAL A 52 -19.63 -2.26 3.48
N PHE A 53 -18.89 -2.73 2.47
CA PHE A 53 -19.44 -3.51 1.36
C PHE A 53 -20.11 -4.80 1.84
N VAL A 54 -19.50 -5.54 2.77
CA VAL A 54 -20.08 -6.75 3.36
C VAL A 54 -21.39 -6.42 4.08
N PHE A 55 -21.44 -5.32 4.84
CA PHE A 55 -22.66 -4.86 5.50
C PHE A 55 -23.79 -4.60 4.51
N VAL A 56 -23.51 -3.80 3.47
CA VAL A 56 -24.49 -3.45 2.44
C VAL A 56 -24.93 -4.69 1.67
N PHE A 57 -24.00 -5.57 1.33
CA PHE A 57 -24.27 -6.82 0.62
C PHE A 57 -25.21 -7.73 1.41
N VAL A 58 -24.90 -8.01 2.68
CA VAL A 58 -25.74 -8.84 3.54
C VAL A 58 -27.13 -8.24 3.71
N PHE A 59 -27.22 -6.92 3.90
CA PHE A 59 -28.49 -6.21 4.01
C PHE A 59 -29.35 -6.38 2.75
N ILE A 60 -28.78 -6.08 1.56
CA ILE A 60 -29.49 -6.21 0.28
C ILE A 60 -29.89 -7.66 0.03
N TYR A 61 -28.99 -8.62 0.29
CA TYR A 61 -29.25 -10.03 0.08
C TYR A 61 -30.42 -10.53 0.94
N ASN A 62 -30.44 -10.19 2.22
CA ASN A 62 -31.53 -10.54 3.13
C ASN A 62 -32.85 -9.87 2.71
N LEU A 63 -32.80 -8.62 2.23
CA LEU A 63 -33.99 -7.90 1.76
C LEU A 63 -34.60 -8.56 0.51
N ILE A 64 -33.76 -9.04 -0.41
CA ILE A 64 -34.20 -9.81 -1.59
C ILE A 64 -34.82 -11.14 -1.17
N LEU A 65 -34.20 -11.88 -0.24
CA LEU A 65 -34.71 -13.15 0.27
C LEU A 65 -36.09 -13.01 0.93
N LEU A 66 -36.26 -11.97 1.74
CA LEU A 66 -37.53 -11.64 2.39
C LEU A 66 -38.60 -11.35 1.33
N SER A 67 -38.26 -10.60 0.28
CA SER A 67 -39.17 -10.30 -0.82
C SER A 67 -39.61 -11.53 -1.63
N ILE A 68 -38.86 -12.62 -1.59
CA ILE A 68 -39.15 -13.88 -2.30
C ILE A 68 -39.79 -14.91 -1.33
N GLY A 69 -40.00 -14.56 -0.06
CA GLY A 69 -40.60 -15.43 0.95
C GLY A 69 -39.68 -16.57 1.41
N LYS A 70 -38.37 -16.45 1.20
CA LYS A 70 -37.36 -17.44 1.61
C LYS A 70 -36.60 -16.99 2.85
N ASP A 71 -37.30 -16.96 3.98
CA ASP A 71 -36.74 -16.50 5.26
C ASP A 71 -35.71 -17.46 5.87
N THR A 72 -35.67 -18.71 5.42
CA THR A 72 -34.77 -19.74 5.95
C THR A 72 -33.30 -19.57 5.52
N PHE A 73 -33.02 -18.70 4.54
CA PHE A 73 -31.70 -18.52 3.95
C PHE A 73 -31.02 -17.19 4.32
N THR A 74 -31.54 -16.46 5.31
CA THR A 74 -30.96 -15.19 5.74
C THR A 74 -29.53 -15.37 6.24
N ILE A 75 -28.64 -14.51 5.76
CA ILE A 75 -27.25 -14.49 6.21
C ILE A 75 -27.17 -13.74 7.53
N GLU A 76 -26.55 -14.37 8.53
CA GLU A 76 -26.29 -13.72 9.80
C GLU A 76 -25.11 -12.75 9.67
N LEU A 77 -25.42 -11.46 9.81
CA LEU A 77 -24.49 -10.36 9.62
C LEU A 77 -23.28 -10.43 10.57
N ILE A 78 -23.52 -10.76 11.84
CA ILE A 78 -22.48 -10.82 12.87
C ILE A 78 -21.50 -11.95 12.57
N GLN A 79 -21.97 -13.14 12.20
CA GLN A 79 -21.10 -14.27 11.87
C GLN A 79 -20.24 -13.97 10.64
N THR A 80 -20.86 -13.43 9.59
CA THR A 80 -20.14 -13.10 8.34
C THR A 80 -19.10 -12.01 8.58
N PHE A 81 -19.46 -10.96 9.33
CA PHE A 81 -18.53 -9.89 9.68
C PHE A 81 -17.38 -10.38 10.55
N THR A 82 -17.66 -11.26 11.51
CA THR A 82 -16.63 -11.85 12.39
C THR A 82 -15.66 -12.72 11.59
N ALA A 83 -16.17 -13.55 10.67
CA ALA A 83 -15.33 -14.39 9.81
C ALA A 83 -14.43 -13.55 8.88
N VAL A 84 -15.00 -12.54 8.22
CA VAL A 84 -14.25 -11.63 7.34
C VAL A 84 -13.22 -10.82 8.13
N SER A 85 -13.60 -10.28 9.30
CA SER A 85 -12.70 -9.52 10.16
C SER A 85 -11.59 -10.39 10.71
N GLY A 86 -11.87 -11.63 11.11
CA GLY A 86 -10.86 -12.58 11.58
C GLY A 86 -9.82 -12.88 10.51
N ALA A 87 -10.26 -13.15 9.27
CA ALA A 87 -9.35 -13.40 8.16
C ALA A 87 -8.48 -12.18 7.81
N LEU A 88 -9.07 -10.97 7.84
CA LEU A 88 -8.38 -9.74 7.47
C LEU A 88 -7.47 -9.19 8.58
N SER A 89 -7.76 -9.47 9.85
CA SER A 89 -7.01 -8.94 11.00
C SER A 89 -5.53 -9.34 10.96
N GLY A 90 -5.23 -10.57 10.53
CA GLY A 90 -3.86 -11.05 10.38
C GLY A 90 -3.08 -10.28 9.31
N LEU A 91 -3.70 -10.06 8.13
CA LEU A 91 -3.09 -9.31 7.04
C LEU A 91 -2.91 -7.82 7.39
N LEU A 92 -3.89 -7.23 8.07
CA LEU A 92 -3.82 -5.86 8.57
C LEU A 92 -2.69 -5.67 9.57
N GLY A 93 -2.58 -6.57 10.55
CA GLY A 93 -1.51 -6.54 11.55
C GLY A 93 -0.13 -6.65 10.90
N PHE A 94 0.00 -7.50 9.88
CA PHE A 94 1.24 -7.64 9.11
C PHE A 94 1.59 -6.35 8.34
N VAL A 95 0.63 -5.77 7.62
CA VAL A 95 0.85 -4.55 6.82
C VAL A 95 1.14 -3.34 7.72
N LEU A 96 0.44 -3.20 8.85
CA LEU A 96 0.70 -2.14 9.82
C LEU A 96 2.07 -2.31 10.49
N GLY A 97 2.44 -3.54 10.89
CA GLY A 97 3.75 -3.82 11.46
C GLY A 97 4.90 -3.48 10.49
N TYR A 98 4.73 -3.81 9.21
CA TYR A 98 5.68 -3.43 8.17
C TYR A 98 5.79 -1.92 7.96
N TYR A 99 4.65 -1.22 8.01
CA TYR A 99 4.58 0.24 7.89
C TYR A 99 5.26 0.97 9.06
N PHE A 100 5.04 0.54 10.30
CA PHE A 100 5.64 1.19 11.47
C PHE A 100 7.12 0.86 11.63
N LYS A 101 7.54 -0.38 11.35
CA LYS A 101 8.96 -0.75 11.39
C LYS A 101 9.85 0.11 10.49
N SER A 102 9.29 0.65 9.41
CA SER A 102 10.03 1.51 8.48
C SER A 102 10.05 2.99 8.83
N LYS A 103 9.32 3.42 9.88
CA LYS A 103 9.38 4.79 10.41
C LYS A 103 10.30 4.96 11.62
N GLU A 104 10.69 3.84 12.25
CA GLU A 104 11.61 3.83 13.39
C GLU A 104 13.08 3.59 12.99
N GLU A 105 13.34 3.26 11.72
CA GLU A 105 14.69 3.29 11.09
C GLU A 105 14.92 4.64 10.41
#